data_AF-A0A5C9AAG3-F1
#
_entry.id   AF-A0A5C9AAG3-F1
#
_cell.length_a   1.000
_cell.length_b   1.000
_cell.length_c   1.000
_cell.angle_alpha   90.00
_cell.angle_beta   90.00
_cell.angle_gamma   90.00
#
_symmetry.space_group_name_H-M   'P 1'
#
loop_
_entity.id
_entity.type
_entity.pdbx_description
1 polymer ?
#
loop_
_entity_poly.entity_id
_entity_poly.type
_entity_poly.pdbx_seq_one_letter_code
_entity_poly.pdbx_strand_id
1 'polypeptide(L)'
;MVDKVTKAAVVGGVDTHKDLHVAAVVDQNNKVLGTQYFSTTRQGYRQMLAWMTSFGTLKRIGVECTGTYGSGLLRYFQNAGLEVLEVTAPDRMERRKRGKSDTIDAECAAHAAFSGIRTVTPKTRDGMIES
;
A
#
# COMPACT_ATOMS: atom_id res chain seq x y z
N MET A 1 0.55 -34.31 -11.10
CA MET A 1 1.47 -33.15 -11.07
C MET A 1 0.58 -31.95 -11.32
N VAL A 2 0.35 -31.10 -10.31
CA VAL A 2 -0.53 -29.94 -10.49
C VAL A 2 0.32 -28.83 -11.08
N ASP A 3 -0.11 -28.30 -12.21
CA ASP A 3 0.48 -27.16 -12.87
C ASP A 3 0.34 -25.98 -11.92
N LYS A 4 1.41 -25.67 -11.17
CA LYS A 4 1.50 -24.42 -10.42
C LYS A 4 1.55 -23.32 -11.48
N VAL A 5 0.39 -22.84 -11.91
CA VAL A 5 0.29 -21.57 -12.63
C VAL A 5 0.89 -20.54 -11.70
N THR A 6 2.12 -20.15 -11.98
CA THR A 6 2.81 -19.12 -11.22
C THR A 6 2.04 -17.83 -11.45
N LYS A 7 1.23 -17.43 -10.47
CA LYS A 7 0.52 -16.14 -10.51
C LYS A 7 1.54 -15.03 -10.74
N ALA A 8 1.27 -14.18 -11.73
CA ALA A 8 2.10 -13.02 -12.07
C ALA A 8 2.42 -12.18 -10.82
N ALA A 9 3.64 -11.66 -10.71
CA ALA A 9 4.04 -10.85 -9.58
C ALA A 9 3.34 -9.48 -9.64
N VAL A 10 2.81 -9.04 -8.50
CA VAL A 10 2.15 -7.73 -8.39
C VAL A 10 2.68 -6.95 -7.19
N VAL A 11 2.59 -5.63 -7.27
CA VAL A 11 2.95 -4.70 -6.19
C VAL A 11 1.74 -3.85 -5.84
N GLY A 12 1.50 -3.66 -4.54
CA GLY A 12 0.42 -2.83 -4.03
C GLY A 12 0.87 -1.43 -3.67
N GLY A 13 -0.06 -0.47 -3.71
CA GLY A 13 0.08 0.87 -3.16
C GLY A 13 -1.14 1.22 -2.33
N VAL A 14 -0.97 1.94 -1.23
CA VAL A 14 -2.08 2.39 -0.38
C VAL A 14 -1.90 3.86 0.00
N ASP A 15 -2.92 4.66 -0.27
CA ASP A 15 -3.10 5.97 0.33
C ASP A 15 -3.96 5.84 1.59
N THR A 16 -3.47 6.39 2.70
CA THR A 16 -4.14 6.27 4.00
C THR A 16 -4.89 7.56 4.37
N HIS A 17 -6.21 7.57 4.18
CA HIS A 17 -7.08 8.64 4.67
C HIS A 17 -7.85 8.24 5.96
N LYS A 18 -8.48 9.21 6.63
CA LYS A 18 -9.18 9.00 7.92
C LYS A 18 -10.30 7.96 7.85
N ASP A 19 -11.10 8.00 6.79
CA ASP A 19 -12.35 7.22 6.68
C ASP A 19 -12.22 6.01 5.75
N LEU A 20 -11.45 6.18 4.67
CA LEU A 20 -11.22 5.14 3.66
C LEU A 20 -9.74 5.08 3.29
N HIS A 21 -9.22 3.88 3.14
CA HIS A 21 -7.96 3.65 2.46
C HIS A 21 -8.22 3.40 0.99
N VAL A 22 -7.39 4.01 0.14
CA VAL A 22 -7.43 3.75 -1.30
C VAL A 22 -6.25 2.87 -1.65
N ALA A 23 -6.50 1.75 -2.31
CA ALA A 23 -5.47 0.84 -2.75
C ALA A 23 -5.35 0.81 -4.27
N ALA A 24 -4.14 0.59 -4.76
CA ALA A 24 -3.82 0.35 -6.15
C ALA A 24 -2.95 -0.91 -6.28
N VAL A 25 -3.02 -1.57 -7.44
CA VAL A 25 -2.16 -2.71 -7.78
C VAL A 25 -1.49 -2.46 -9.13
N VAL A 26 -0.21 -2.74 -9.23
CA VAL A 26 0.56 -2.72 -10.49
C VAL A 26 1.15 -4.10 -10.82
N ASP A 27 1.29 -4.39 -12.12
CA ASP A 27 1.91 -5.62 -12.62
C ASP A 27 3.46 -5.53 -12.68
N GLN A 28 4.10 -6.59 -13.19
CA GLN A 28 5.55 -6.64 -13.43
C GLN A 28 6.09 -5.57 -14.40
N ASN A 29 5.24 -4.92 -15.20
CA ASN A 29 5.61 -3.81 -16.09
C ASN A 29 5.28 -2.44 -15.47
N ASN A 30 4.98 -2.40 -14.18
CA ASN A 30 4.56 -1.20 -13.45
C ASN A 30 3.26 -0.58 -14.01
N LYS A 31 2.38 -1.37 -14.65
CA LYS A 31 1.08 -0.91 -15.15
C LYS A 31 0.00 -1.13 -14.10
N VAL A 32 -0.85 -0.12 -13.87
CA VAL A 32 -2.01 -0.23 -12.97
C VAL A 32 -2.99 -1.30 -13.48
N LEU A 33 -3.33 -2.23 -12.59
CA LEU A 33 -4.32 -3.29 -12.80
C LEU A 33 -5.68 -2.96 -12.20
N GLY A 34 -5.71 -2.10 -11.18
CA GLY A 34 -6.95 -1.63 -10.57
C GLY A 34 -6.72 -0.75 -9.35
N THR A 35 -7.76 -0.01 -8.98
CA THR A 35 -7.85 0.80 -7.76
C THR A 35 -9.15 0.50 -7.02
N GLN A 36 -9.14 0.50 -5.69
CA GLN A 36 -10.34 0.24 -4.88
C GLN A 36 -10.27 0.87 -3.49
N TYR A 37 -11.43 1.25 -2.96
CA TYR A 37 -11.62 1.83 -1.63
C TYR A 37 -11.92 0.74 -0.59
N PHE A 38 -11.36 0.90 0.61
CA PHE A 38 -11.54 -0.01 1.73
C PHE A 38 -11.76 0.76 3.03
N SER A 39 -12.58 0.23 3.94
CA SER A 39 -12.75 0.82 5.27
C SER A 39 -11.48 0.72 6.10
N THR A 40 -11.27 1.69 6.99
CA THR A 40 -10.15 1.72 7.96
C THR A 40 -10.35 0.74 9.13
N THR A 41 -10.91 -0.45 8.85
CA THR A 41 -11.22 -1.49 9.84
C THR A 41 -10.41 -2.76 9.56
N ARG A 42 -10.27 -3.64 10.56
CA ARG A 42 -9.63 -4.95 10.37
C ARG A 42 -10.28 -5.77 9.24
N GLN A 43 -11.59 -5.67 9.08
CA GLN A 43 -12.30 -6.35 7.99
C GLN A 43 -11.98 -5.69 6.63
N GLY A 44 -11.86 -4.37 6.59
CA GLY A 44 -11.36 -3.65 5.41
C GLY A 44 -9.94 -4.07 5.02
N TYR A 45 -9.04 -4.25 5.97
CA TYR A 45 -7.66 -4.68 5.71
C TYR A 45 -7.59 -6.10 5.14
N ARG A 46 -8.42 -7.01 5.67
CA ARG A 46 -8.57 -8.37 5.14
C ARG A 46 -9.08 -8.36 3.70
N GLN A 47 -10.10 -7.55 3.42
CA GLN A 47 -10.66 -7.41 2.08
C GLN A 47 -9.65 -6.81 1.11
N MET A 48 -8.88 -5.80 1.55
CA MET A 48 -7.81 -5.20 0.75
C MET A 48 -6.75 -6.22 0.36
N LEU A 49 -6.27 -7.03 1.31
CA LEU A 49 -5.28 -8.06 1.03
C LEU A 49 -5.82 -9.14 0.08
N ALA A 50 -7.05 -9.61 0.31
CA ALA A 50 -7.70 -10.58 -0.57
C ALA A 50 -7.87 -10.04 -1.99
N TRP A 51 -8.25 -8.77 -2.13
CA TRP A 51 -8.37 -8.10 -3.42
C TRP A 51 -7.03 -7.97 -4.12
N MET A 52 -5.97 -7.49 -3.45
CA MET A 52 -4.63 -7.37 -4.05
C MET A 52 -4.07 -8.73 -4.53
N THR A 53 -4.25 -9.78 -3.73
CA THR A 53 -3.78 -11.14 -4.06
C THR A 53 -4.65 -11.86 -5.11
N SER A 54 -5.82 -11.31 -5.42
CA SER A 54 -6.64 -11.76 -6.55
C SER A 54 -5.94 -11.49 -7.88
N PHE A 55 -5.21 -10.38 -8.01
CA PHE A 55 -4.48 -10.03 -9.23
C PHE A 55 -3.22 -10.87 -9.48
N GLY A 56 -2.60 -11.39 -8.41
CA GLY A 56 -1.34 -12.11 -8.55
C GLY A 56 -0.64 -12.43 -7.25
N THR A 57 0.65 -12.76 -7.35
CA THR A 57 1.53 -12.95 -6.20
C THR A 57 1.99 -11.59 -5.70
N LEU A 58 1.39 -11.10 -4.60
CA LEU A 58 1.73 -9.82 -4.00
C LEU A 58 3.14 -9.86 -3.40
N LYS A 59 4.06 -9.08 -3.96
CA LYS A 59 5.47 -9.06 -3.54
C LYS A 59 5.75 -8.07 -2.43
N ARG A 60 5.19 -6.87 -2.54
CA ARG A 60 5.35 -5.79 -1.56
C ARG A 60 4.23 -4.78 -1.66
N ILE A 61 4.13 -3.91 -0.67
CA ILE A 61 3.13 -2.83 -0.61
C ILE A 61 3.83 -1.51 -0.27
N GLY A 62 3.59 -0.47 -1.06
CA GLY A 62 3.89 0.92 -0.70
C GLY A 62 2.73 1.54 0.07
N VAL A 63 3.01 2.24 1.17
CA VAL A 63 1.99 2.94 1.97
C VAL A 63 2.39 4.40 2.08
N GLU A 64 1.54 5.30 1.57
CA GLU A 64 1.69 6.74 1.74
C GLU A 64 1.25 7.12 3.17
N CYS A 65 2.16 7.80 3.87
CA CYS A 65 2.00 8.31 5.24
C CYS A 65 1.63 7.24 6.29
N THR A 66 2.60 6.52 6.86
CA THR A 66 2.36 5.57 7.97
C THR A 66 2.15 6.23 9.36
N GLY A 67 1.62 7.46 9.38
CA GLY A 67 1.25 8.17 10.61
C GLY A 67 0.06 7.52 11.34
N THR A 68 -0.68 8.32 12.11
CA THR A 68 -1.75 7.82 13.01
C THR A 68 -2.75 6.86 12.35
N TYR A 69 -3.09 7.07 11.07
CA TYR A 69 -4.08 6.28 10.33
C TYR A 69 -3.52 5.02 9.63
N GLY A 70 -2.21 4.97 9.37
CA GLY A 70 -1.56 3.84 8.69
C GLY A 70 -1.01 2.76 9.63
N SER A 71 -0.88 3.05 10.93
CA SER A 71 -0.27 2.16 11.93
C SER A 71 -0.95 0.78 12.05
N GLY A 72 -2.29 0.76 12.05
CA GLY A 72 -3.08 -0.49 12.11
C GLY A 72 -2.93 -1.35 10.86
N LEU A 73 -2.91 -0.71 9.69
CA LEU A 73 -2.74 -1.37 8.40
C LEU A 73 -1.30 -1.92 8.24
N LEU A 74 -0.31 -1.11 8.60
CA LEU A 74 1.10 -1.52 8.60
C LEU A 74 1.31 -2.78 9.46
N ARG A 75 0.81 -2.77 10.70
CA ARG A 75 0.93 -3.93 11.60
C ARG A 75 0.21 -5.15 11.05
N TYR A 76 -0.95 -4.96 10.41
CA TYR A 76 -1.68 -6.06 9.78
C TYR A 76 -0.87 -6.71 8.65
N PHE A 77 -0.27 -5.92 7.75
CA PHE A 77 0.54 -6.45 6.65
C PHE A 77 1.86 -7.07 7.11
N GLN A 78 2.55 -6.47 8.09
CA GLN A 78 3.76 -7.05 8.67
C GLN A 78 3.48 -8.42 9.31
N ASN A 79 2.38 -8.54 10.05
CA ASN A 79 1.98 -9.82 10.64
C ASN A 79 1.56 -10.87 9.59
N ALA A 80 1.16 -10.44 8.39
CA ALA A 80 0.91 -11.31 7.25
C ALA A 80 2.20 -11.72 6.50
N GLY A 81 3.38 -11.28 6.96
CA GLY A 81 4.68 -11.58 6.34
C GLY A 81 4.94 -10.82 5.05
N LEU A 82 4.22 -9.72 4.81
CA LEU A 82 4.37 -8.91 3.61
C LEU A 82 5.44 -7.84 3.81
N GLU A 83 6.23 -7.60 2.75
CA GLU A 83 7.13 -6.47 2.73
C GLU A 83 6.34 -5.17 2.54
N VAL A 84 6.44 -4.27 3.52
CA VAL A 84 5.79 -2.96 3.49
C VAL A 84 6.85 -1.88 3.42
N LEU A 85 6.66 -0.94 2.51
CA LEU A 85 7.49 0.23 2.35
C LEU A 85 6.68 1.47 2.67
N GLU A 86 7.23 2.35 3.49
CA GLU A 86 6.67 3.70 3.59
C GLU A 86 7.12 4.50 2.37
N VAL A 87 6.16 5.06 1.65
CA VAL A 87 6.39 5.93 0.49
C VAL A 87 6.24 7.38 0.95
N THR A 88 7.29 8.16 0.74
CA THR A 88 7.25 9.60 1.00
C THR A 88 6.72 10.33 -0.22
N ALA A 89 5.57 11.00 -0.07
CA ALA A 89 5.01 11.82 -1.15
C ALA A 89 5.98 12.96 -1.54
N PRO A 90 6.00 13.38 -2.82
CA PRO A 90 6.67 14.61 -3.22
C PRO A 90 6.10 15.81 -2.44
N ASP A 91 6.93 16.85 -2.30
CA ASP A 91 6.65 18.04 -1.50
C ASP A 91 5.22 18.58 -1.68
N ARG A 92 4.58 18.98 -0.57
CA ARG A 92 3.19 19.46 -0.49
C ARG A 92 2.84 20.54 -1.53
N MET A 93 3.83 21.30 -2.00
CA MET A 93 3.67 22.32 -3.04
C MET A 93 3.25 21.74 -4.41
N GLU A 94 3.76 20.57 -4.79
CA GLU A 94 3.45 19.92 -6.08
C GLU A 94 2.06 19.29 -6.07
N ARG A 95 1.58 18.82 -4.90
CA ARG A 95 0.22 18.28 -4.71
C ARG A 95 -0.87 19.35 -4.92
N ARG A 96 -0.59 20.61 -4.60
CA ARG A 96 -1.56 21.72 -4.72
C ARG A 96 -1.88 22.09 -6.17
N LYS A 97 -0.99 21.76 -7.12
CA LYS A 97 -1.16 22.05 -8.56
C LYS A 97 -1.93 20.96 -9.32
N ARG A 98 -1.94 19.72 -8.84
CA ARG A 98 -2.48 18.55 -9.58
C ARG A 98 -3.92 18.16 -9.23
N GLY A 99 -4.52 18.77 -8.20
CA GLY A 99 -5.80 18.32 -7.67
C GLY A 99 -5.62 17.07 -6.80
N LYS A 100 -6.26 17.06 -5.64
CA LYS A 100 -6.16 15.98 -4.66
C LYS A 100 -7.03 14.81 -5.14
N SER A 101 -6.42 13.73 -5.61
CA SER A 101 -7.14 12.53 -6.01
C SER A 101 -6.52 11.34 -5.30
N ASP A 102 -7.24 10.80 -4.31
CA ASP A 102 -6.75 9.74 -3.42
C ASP A 102 -6.35 8.46 -4.20
N THR A 103 -6.95 8.24 -5.39
CA THR A 103 -6.55 7.17 -6.33
C THR A 103 -5.17 7.39 -6.94
N ILE A 104 -4.81 8.62 -7.30
CA ILE A 104 -3.51 8.96 -7.88
C ILE A 104 -2.42 8.77 -6.83
N ASP A 105 -2.71 9.12 -5.58
CA ASP A 105 -1.77 8.93 -4.47
C ASP A 105 -1.53 7.42 -4.20
N ALA A 106 -2.58 6.58 -4.25
CA ALA A 106 -2.43 5.12 -4.13
C ALA A 106 -1.64 4.50 -5.31
N GLU A 107 -1.88 4.95 -6.54
CA GLU A 107 -1.11 4.54 -7.73
C GLU A 107 0.36 4.96 -7.61
N CYS A 108 0.61 6.20 -7.19
CA CYS A 108 1.96 6.70 -6.96
C CYS A 108 2.70 5.88 -5.90
N ALA A 109 2.02 5.49 -4.81
CA ALA A 109 2.57 4.59 -3.81
C ALA A 109 2.91 3.21 -4.38
N ALA A 110 2.06 2.65 -5.26
CA ALA A 110 2.32 1.37 -5.92
C ALA A 110 3.54 1.46 -6.83
N HIS A 111 3.64 2.52 -7.64
CA HIS A 111 4.77 2.77 -8.53
C HIS A 111 6.08 2.98 -7.75
N ALA A 112 6.05 3.76 -6.66
CA ALA A 112 7.22 4.01 -5.82
C ALA A 112 7.71 2.71 -5.17
N ALA A 113 6.79 1.87 -4.67
CA ALA A 113 7.13 0.57 -4.13
C ALA A 113 7.71 -0.36 -5.19
N PHE A 114 7.11 -0.41 -6.39
CA PHE A 114 7.60 -1.20 -7.51
C PHE A 114 9.04 -0.82 -7.86
N SER A 115 9.32 0.48 -8.00
CA SER A 115 10.65 0.98 -8.34
C SER A 115 11.64 0.99 -7.17
N GLY A 116 11.18 0.83 -5.92
CA GLY A 116 11.99 0.97 -4.71
C GLY A 116 12.47 2.41 -4.46
N ILE A 117 11.90 3.41 -5.14
CA ILE A 117 12.35 4.81 -5.08
C ILE A 117 11.57 5.54 -3.99
N ARG A 118 12.26 6.35 -3.17
CA ARG A 118 11.65 7.14 -2.05
C ARG A 118 10.91 6.26 -1.04
N THR A 119 11.38 5.03 -0.90
CA THR A 119 10.86 4.05 0.03
C THR A 119 11.78 3.97 1.24
N VAL A 120 11.19 3.95 2.42
CA VAL A 120 11.92 3.63 3.66
C VAL A 120 11.27 2.40 4.27
N THR A 121 12.07 1.50 4.84
CA THR A 121 11.51 0.43 5.68
C THR A 121 10.85 1.13 6.86
N PRO A 122 9.53 0.97 7.04
CA PRO A 122 8.80 1.69 8.09
C PRO A 122 9.41 1.33 9.44
N LYS A 123 9.81 2.34 10.20
CA LYS A 123 10.28 2.12 11.58
C LYS A 123 9.10 1.65 12.40
N THR A 124 9.18 0.43 12.94
CA THR A 124 8.23 -0.03 13.95
C THR A 124 8.33 0.93 15.13
N ARG A 125 7.34 1.80 15.31
CA ARG A 125 7.19 2.56 16.55
C ARG A 125 6.59 1.62 17.61
N ASP A 126 7.36 0.61 17.98
CA ASP A 126 7.18 -0.11 19.24
C ASP A 126 7.92 0.72 20.31
N GLY A 127 7.39 1.93 20.55
CA GLY A 127 7.92 2.86 21.53
C GLY A 127 6.85 3.03 22.59
N MET A 128 7.14 2.53 23.78
CA MET A 128 6.34 2.55 24.99
C MET A 128 5.48 3.82 25.12
N ILE A 129 4.17 3.61 25.24
CA ILE A 129 3.31 4.46 26.05
C ILE A 129 3.81 4.39 27.49
N GLU A 130 4.72 5.29 27.86
CA GLU A 130 4.90 5.64 29.27
C GLU A 130 3.71 6.48 29.72
N SER A 131 3.35 6.31 30.99
CA SER A 131 2.09 6.71 31.63
C SER A 131 1.89 8.21 31.74
#